data_AF-A0ABD0N8K1-F1
#
_entry.id   AF-A0ABD0N8K1-F1
#
_cell.length_a   1.000
_cell.length_b   1.000
_cell.length_c   1.000
_cell.angle_alpha   90.00
_cell.angle_beta   90.00
_cell.angle_gamma   90.00
#
_symmetry.space_group_name_H-M   'P 1'
#
loop_
_entity.id
_entity.type
_entity.pdbx_description
1 polymer ?
#
loop_
_entity_poly.entity_id
_entity_poly.type
_entity_poly.pdbx_seq_one_letter_code
_entity_poly.pdbx_strand_id
1 'polypeptide(L)'
;MSKQSHPTFLNDIFTELYITEGESENVNKEHEVRQIETALRRKTTVEIPVKCNDIFQHSSEENRPIKCVLTKGVAGIGKTVSVQKFILDWAEGSANQDIKFVYPLPFRELNLLKGKRFSLIELLQHFKMETGFGDNHEIQKVLFIFDGLDECRFPLDFQNNAKLRNPTLIASIDVLLTNLISNNLLPNALLWITSRPAAASQIPLEYIDLVTEVRGFNDPQKEEYLNKRINDKQLSGRIITHLKSSRSLYIMCHIPVFCWLSVTVLERLFNTAEDEEIPKTLTQMYTHFLLIQTHAKNIRYTNEYNPGPEDEDMILKLGKLAFQQLKNGNLIFYEDDLTTCGIDVKEAVVYSGVCSQIFKEESALTENKVYCFIHLSIQEFLAAMYVYYMFKVHHNNVLAHEEHQELTETTLFELHRSAIDEALQSENGHLDLFLRFLLGLSLKSNQSLLQGLLSQFGSRACQSIEETVDYIKKMIEETSVSEKSINLFYCLNELNDLSLVKEVQRFLNSGHFSKLSPAQWSALVFVLLTSEEKLDVFDLKKYIRSDEGLTRLLPVVKASESA
;
A
#
# COMPACT_ATOMS: atom_id res chain seq x y z
N MET A 1 -0.49 29.44 22.04
CA MET A 1 -0.69 30.14 20.76
C MET A 1 -0.13 29.25 19.66
N SER A 2 -1.01 28.69 18.84
CA SER A 2 -0.71 27.74 17.79
C SER A 2 0.15 28.38 16.70
N LYS A 3 1.31 27.79 16.38
CA LYS A 3 1.84 27.91 15.02
C LYS A 3 0.87 27.15 14.13
N GLN A 4 -0.02 27.88 13.45
CA GLN A 4 -0.79 27.35 12.33
C GLN A 4 0.19 26.64 11.38
N SER A 5 0.12 25.32 11.27
CA SER A 5 0.66 24.67 10.08
C SER A 5 -0.19 25.19 8.93
N HIS A 6 0.40 26.01 8.05
CA HIS A 6 -0.29 26.45 6.85
C HIS A 6 -0.83 25.23 6.10
N PRO A 7 -2.13 25.18 5.73
CA PRO A 7 -2.66 24.10 4.92
C PRO A 7 -1.88 24.07 3.61
N THR A 8 -1.23 22.95 3.32
CA THR A 8 -0.52 22.76 2.05
C THR A 8 -1.57 22.48 0.98
N PHE A 9 -1.66 23.34 -0.04
CA PHE A 9 -2.64 23.14 -1.11
C PHE A 9 -2.22 21.94 -1.96
N LEU A 10 -3.21 21.17 -2.43
CA LEU A 10 -2.94 20.00 -3.28
C LEU A 10 -2.08 20.38 -4.49
N ASN A 11 -2.36 21.53 -5.11
CA ASN A 11 -1.62 22.05 -6.26
C ASN A 11 -0.12 22.31 -5.98
N ASP A 12 0.26 22.60 -4.74
CA ASP A 12 1.66 22.90 -4.37
C ASP A 12 2.51 21.63 -4.24
N ILE A 13 1.88 20.51 -3.88
CA ILE A 13 2.55 19.21 -3.62
C ILE A 13 2.24 18.14 -4.66
N PHE A 14 1.25 18.37 -5.51
CA PHE A 14 0.87 17.41 -6.54
C PHE A 14 2.03 17.23 -7.53
N THR A 15 2.40 15.96 -7.68
CA THR A 15 3.30 15.49 -8.72
C THR A 15 2.44 14.61 -9.61
N GLU A 16 2.37 14.95 -10.90
CA GLU A 16 1.49 14.25 -11.85
C GLU A 16 1.85 12.77 -11.85
N LEU A 17 0.88 11.91 -11.55
CA LEU A 17 1.07 10.48 -11.49
C LEU A 17 1.13 9.91 -12.90
N TYR A 18 2.04 8.96 -13.11
CA TYR A 18 2.12 8.28 -14.38
C TYR A 18 0.99 7.23 -14.47
N ILE A 19 0.04 7.47 -15.37
CA ILE A 19 -1.11 6.61 -15.64
C ILE A 19 -0.98 6.08 -17.06
N THR A 20 -1.20 4.80 -17.25
CA THR A 20 -1.14 4.15 -18.57
C THR A 20 -2.46 3.44 -18.86
N GLU A 21 -2.74 3.16 -20.13
CA GLU A 21 -3.73 2.14 -20.46
C GLU A 21 -3.26 0.79 -19.89
N GLY A 22 -4.18 0.06 -19.26
CA GLY A 22 -3.92 -1.21 -18.60
C GLY A 22 -4.35 -2.38 -19.47
N GLU A 23 -3.62 -3.49 -19.39
CA GLU A 23 -4.00 -4.73 -20.08
C GLU A 23 -5.31 -5.30 -19.50
N SER A 24 -6.20 -5.74 -20.38
CA SER A 24 -7.50 -6.30 -20.02
C SER A 24 -7.39 -7.74 -19.46
N GLU A 25 -6.33 -8.49 -19.78
CA GLU A 25 -6.35 -9.95 -19.70
C GLU A 25 -5.87 -10.58 -18.38
N ASN A 26 -5.25 -9.85 -17.45
CA ASN A 26 -4.79 -10.45 -16.19
C ASN A 26 -5.18 -9.68 -14.93
N VAL A 27 -5.97 -10.33 -14.07
CA VAL A 27 -6.24 -9.87 -12.70
C VAL A 27 -5.03 -10.23 -11.85
N ASN A 28 -4.11 -9.29 -11.66
CA ASN A 28 -3.01 -9.50 -10.73
C ASN A 28 -3.56 -9.48 -9.28
N LYS A 29 -3.55 -10.63 -8.61
CA LYS A 29 -4.00 -10.77 -7.22
C LYS A 29 -2.87 -10.62 -6.20
N GLU A 30 -1.63 -10.42 -6.64
CA GLU A 30 -0.46 -10.29 -5.76
C GLU A 30 -0.59 -9.09 -4.81
N HIS A 31 0.15 -9.15 -3.71
CA HIS A 31 0.27 -8.08 -2.73
C HIS A 31 1.02 -6.87 -3.30
N GLU A 32 0.76 -5.68 -2.75
CA GLU A 32 1.29 -4.41 -3.26
C GLU A 32 2.80 -4.41 -3.43
N VAL A 33 3.52 -4.98 -2.46
CA VAL A 33 4.98 -5.02 -2.47
C VAL A 33 5.52 -5.84 -3.65
N ARG A 34 4.92 -7.01 -3.93
CA ARG A 34 5.28 -7.82 -5.10
C ARG A 34 4.98 -7.12 -6.40
N GLN A 35 3.85 -6.41 -6.46
CA GLN A 35 3.46 -5.66 -7.65
C GLN A 35 4.40 -4.49 -7.94
N ILE A 36 4.84 -3.72 -6.92
CA ILE A 36 5.87 -2.68 -7.09
C ILE A 36 7.16 -3.27 -7.64
N GLU A 37 7.62 -4.34 -6.99
CA GLU A 37 8.87 -5.00 -7.33
C GLU A 37 8.81 -5.56 -8.76
N THR A 38 7.66 -6.06 -9.20
CA THR A 38 7.41 -6.54 -10.57
C THR A 38 7.22 -5.38 -11.56
N ALA A 39 6.55 -4.30 -11.19
CA ALA A 39 6.32 -3.14 -12.05
C ALA A 39 7.64 -2.46 -12.43
N LEU A 40 8.58 -2.34 -11.49
CA LEU A 40 9.94 -1.85 -11.79
C LEU A 40 10.71 -2.74 -12.77
N ARG A 41 10.29 -4.00 -12.93
CA ARG A 41 10.88 -4.98 -13.86
C ARG A 41 10.19 -4.97 -15.22
N ARG A 42 8.92 -4.53 -15.33
CA ARG A 42 8.19 -4.56 -16.61
C ARG A 42 8.52 -3.32 -17.44
N LYS A 43 9.41 -3.47 -18.42
CA LYS A 43 9.70 -2.46 -19.45
C LYS A 43 9.30 -2.85 -20.88
N THR A 44 8.77 -4.07 -21.08
CA THR A 44 8.70 -4.71 -22.40
C THR A 44 7.46 -4.38 -23.23
N THR A 45 6.45 -3.70 -22.69
CA THR A 45 5.27 -3.24 -23.44
C THR A 45 5.31 -1.74 -23.70
N VAL A 46 4.97 -1.32 -24.92
CA VAL A 46 4.78 0.10 -25.26
C VAL A 46 3.58 0.59 -24.47
N GLU A 47 3.83 1.28 -23.37
CA GLU A 47 2.80 1.85 -22.52
C GLU A 47 2.20 3.08 -23.20
N ILE A 48 0.86 3.14 -23.29
CA ILE A 48 0.13 4.31 -23.78
C ILE A 48 -0.17 5.19 -22.58
N PRO A 49 0.49 6.35 -22.41
CA PRO A 49 0.24 7.24 -21.28
C PRO A 49 -1.14 7.90 -21.41
N VAL A 50 -1.85 7.96 -20.30
CA VAL A 50 -3.17 8.61 -20.19
C VAL A 50 -3.07 9.75 -19.20
N LYS A 51 -3.47 10.96 -19.61
CA LYS A 51 -3.59 12.08 -18.66
C LYS A 51 -4.86 11.92 -17.84
N CYS A 52 -4.79 12.22 -16.55
CA CYS A 52 -5.92 12.08 -15.62
C CYS A 52 -7.18 12.84 -16.11
N ASN A 53 -7.00 14.08 -16.60
CA ASN A 53 -8.11 14.89 -17.11
C ASN A 53 -8.64 14.44 -18.47
N ASP A 54 -7.90 13.61 -19.19
CA ASP A 54 -8.26 13.11 -20.52
C ASP A 54 -8.74 11.65 -20.47
N ILE A 55 -9.03 11.11 -19.28
CA ILE A 55 -9.33 9.68 -19.08
C ILE A 55 -10.59 9.17 -19.81
N PHE A 56 -11.50 10.07 -20.16
CA PHE A 56 -12.69 9.80 -20.97
C PHE A 56 -12.56 10.26 -22.43
N GLN A 57 -11.40 10.80 -22.81
CA GLN A 57 -11.10 11.20 -24.18
C GLN A 57 -10.53 10.00 -24.96
N HIS A 58 -10.79 9.96 -26.25
CA HIS A 58 -10.46 8.82 -27.09
C HIS A 58 -8.94 8.64 -27.25
N SER A 59 -8.42 7.44 -26.99
CA SER A 59 -7.22 6.96 -27.66
C SER A 59 -7.65 6.39 -29.02
N SER A 60 -6.94 6.83 -30.05
CA SER A 60 -7.22 6.59 -31.46
C SER A 60 -7.26 5.10 -31.81
N GLU A 61 -8.40 4.61 -32.33
CA GLU A 61 -8.57 3.73 -33.51
C GLU A 61 -10.02 3.24 -33.68
N GLU A 62 -10.82 3.18 -32.60
CA GLU A 62 -12.23 2.79 -32.66
C GLU A 62 -13.13 3.91 -32.11
N ASN A 63 -14.05 4.44 -32.93
CA ASN A 63 -14.99 5.52 -32.59
C ASN A 63 -16.02 5.17 -31.50
N ARG A 64 -15.71 4.28 -30.55
CA ARG A 64 -16.59 3.91 -29.45
C ARG A 64 -16.42 4.92 -28.29
N PRO A 65 -17.51 5.46 -27.73
CA PRO A 65 -17.43 6.36 -26.57
C PRO A 65 -17.00 5.57 -25.32
N ILE A 66 -15.98 6.08 -24.62
CA ILE A 66 -15.54 5.57 -23.31
C ILE A 66 -16.53 6.09 -22.27
N LYS A 67 -17.33 5.19 -21.66
CA LYS A 67 -18.30 5.56 -20.62
C LYS A 67 -17.88 5.04 -19.25
N CYS A 68 -17.32 3.84 -19.18
CA CYS A 68 -16.89 3.22 -17.94
C CYS A 68 -15.39 3.00 -17.93
N VAL A 69 -14.69 3.69 -17.02
CA VAL A 69 -13.25 3.53 -16.81
C VAL A 69 -13.00 2.82 -15.48
N LEU A 70 -12.17 1.78 -15.51
CA LEU A 70 -11.65 1.11 -14.31
C LEU A 70 -10.15 1.42 -14.14
N THR A 71 -9.82 2.25 -13.17
CA THR A 71 -8.43 2.56 -12.81
C THR A 71 -7.92 1.63 -11.72
N LYS A 72 -6.93 0.82 -12.08
CA LYS A 72 -6.23 -0.10 -11.19
C LYS A 72 -4.96 0.53 -10.63
N GLY A 73 -4.51 0.03 -9.49
CA GLY A 73 -3.20 0.37 -8.92
C GLY A 73 -3.07 -0.08 -7.47
N VAL A 74 -1.85 -0.30 -7.01
CA VAL A 74 -1.57 -0.77 -5.63
C VAL A 74 -2.03 0.23 -4.57
N ALA A 75 -2.08 -0.16 -3.29
CA ALA A 75 -2.48 0.78 -2.24
C ALA A 75 -1.45 1.92 -2.14
N GLY A 76 -1.90 3.10 -1.72
CA GLY A 76 -1.03 4.29 -1.59
C GLY A 76 -0.46 4.86 -2.90
N ILE A 77 -0.69 4.23 -4.05
CA ILE A 77 -0.11 4.64 -5.35
C ILE A 77 -0.64 5.99 -5.86
N GLY A 78 -1.75 6.46 -5.28
CA GLY A 78 -2.34 7.78 -5.58
C GLY A 78 -3.65 7.76 -6.35
N LYS A 79 -4.35 6.62 -6.47
CA LYS A 79 -5.68 6.53 -7.14
C LYS A 79 -6.69 7.58 -6.64
N THR A 80 -6.92 7.64 -5.33
CA THR A 80 -7.82 8.63 -4.71
C THR A 80 -7.33 10.06 -4.91
N VAL A 81 -6.01 10.29 -4.93
CA VAL A 81 -5.44 11.62 -5.20
C VAL A 81 -5.69 12.04 -6.66
N SER A 82 -5.62 11.12 -7.62
CA SER A 82 -5.99 11.37 -9.01
C SER A 82 -7.47 11.78 -9.14
N VAL A 83 -8.36 11.06 -8.45
CA VAL A 83 -9.80 11.41 -8.38
C VAL A 83 -9.99 12.80 -7.78
N GLN A 84 -9.35 13.09 -6.64
CA GLN A 84 -9.43 14.41 -6.00
C GLN A 84 -8.90 15.52 -6.90
N LYS A 85 -7.80 15.28 -7.62
CA LYS A 85 -7.25 16.25 -8.57
C LYS A 85 -8.18 16.51 -9.74
N PHE A 86 -8.79 15.46 -10.31
CA PHE A 86 -9.81 15.61 -11.37
C PHE A 86 -11.02 16.43 -10.89
N ILE A 87 -11.54 16.14 -9.69
CA ILE A 87 -12.67 16.86 -9.11
C ILE A 87 -12.29 18.33 -8.85
N LEU A 88 -11.08 18.59 -8.34
CA LEU A 88 -10.57 19.94 -8.12
C LEU A 88 -10.50 20.72 -9.44
N ASP A 89 -9.92 20.13 -10.48
CA ASP A 89 -9.76 20.76 -11.78
C ASP A 89 -11.12 21.07 -12.44
N TRP A 90 -12.10 20.16 -12.27
CA TRP A 90 -13.49 20.38 -12.67
C TRP A 90 -14.16 21.51 -11.87
N ALA A 91 -14.00 21.52 -10.54
CA ALA A 91 -14.60 22.53 -9.67
C ALA A 91 -14.03 23.94 -9.89
N GLU A 92 -12.74 24.04 -10.22
CA GLU A 92 -12.04 25.30 -10.54
C GLU A 92 -12.31 25.80 -11.97
N GLY A 93 -13.01 25.01 -12.80
CA GLY A 93 -13.29 25.40 -14.19
C GLY A 93 -12.14 25.14 -15.17
N SER A 94 -11.09 24.44 -14.75
CA SER A 94 -9.85 24.27 -15.53
C SER A 94 -9.91 23.11 -16.53
N ALA A 95 -10.71 22.08 -16.27
CA ALA A 95 -10.90 20.91 -17.14
C ALA A 95 -12.33 20.36 -17.07
N ASN A 96 -12.71 19.51 -18.03
CA ASN A 96 -13.93 18.69 -18.02
C ASN A 96 -15.26 19.45 -17.79
N GLN A 97 -15.36 20.70 -18.28
CA GLN A 97 -16.55 21.55 -18.12
C GLN A 97 -17.76 21.12 -18.97
N ASP A 98 -17.57 20.16 -19.86
CA ASP A 98 -18.64 19.47 -20.55
C ASP A 98 -19.43 18.52 -19.62
N ILE A 99 -18.87 18.15 -18.46
CA ILE A 99 -19.55 17.40 -17.40
C ILE A 99 -20.26 18.38 -16.46
N LYS A 100 -21.58 18.28 -16.38
CA LYS A 100 -22.40 19.20 -15.60
C LYS A 100 -22.40 18.88 -14.09
N PHE A 101 -22.40 17.60 -13.75
CA PHE A 101 -22.40 17.11 -12.37
C PHE A 101 -21.39 15.99 -12.20
N VAL A 102 -20.64 16.04 -11.10
CA VAL A 102 -19.72 14.99 -10.65
C VAL A 102 -20.17 14.49 -9.29
N TYR A 103 -20.48 13.20 -9.19
CA TYR A 103 -20.98 12.52 -7.99
C TYR A 103 -19.93 11.55 -7.45
N PRO A 104 -19.04 11.98 -6.53
CA PRO A 104 -18.12 11.08 -5.85
C PRO A 104 -18.87 10.21 -4.84
N LEU A 105 -18.80 8.89 -5.00
CA LEU A 105 -19.45 7.89 -4.15
C LEU A 105 -18.42 6.84 -3.70
N PRO A 106 -17.66 7.11 -2.63
CA PRO A 106 -16.68 6.16 -2.12
C PRO A 106 -17.36 4.88 -1.58
N PHE A 107 -16.83 3.70 -1.91
CA PHE A 107 -17.41 2.43 -1.45
C PHE A 107 -17.43 2.31 0.08
N ARG A 108 -16.42 2.83 0.76
CA ARG A 108 -16.39 2.91 2.24
C ARG A 108 -17.61 3.58 2.84
N GLU A 109 -18.12 4.63 2.19
CA GLU A 109 -19.32 5.34 2.63
C GLU A 109 -20.59 4.58 2.25
N LEU A 110 -20.64 4.04 1.03
CA LEU A 110 -21.78 3.22 0.58
C LEU A 110 -22.01 2.03 1.51
N ASN A 111 -20.95 1.38 1.99
CA ASN A 111 -21.04 0.24 2.91
C ASN A 111 -21.83 0.54 4.19
N LEU A 112 -21.85 1.78 4.67
CA LEU A 112 -22.64 2.21 5.84
C LEU A 112 -24.16 2.17 5.58
N LEU A 113 -24.55 2.09 4.31
CA LEU A 113 -25.93 1.99 3.85
C LEU A 113 -26.35 0.55 3.56
N LYS A 114 -25.52 -0.44 3.90
CA LYS A 114 -25.84 -1.86 3.75
C LYS A 114 -27.14 -2.20 4.48
N GLY A 115 -28.04 -2.91 3.78
CA GLY A 115 -29.38 -3.25 4.29
C GLY A 115 -30.43 -2.15 4.15
N LYS A 116 -30.05 -0.90 3.85
CA LYS A 116 -30.98 0.19 3.53
C LYS A 116 -31.37 0.15 2.06
N ARG A 117 -32.46 0.86 1.72
CA ARG A 117 -32.97 0.96 0.36
C ARG A 117 -33.21 2.43 0.01
N PHE A 118 -32.85 2.79 -1.22
CA PHE A 118 -32.94 4.15 -1.75
C PHE A 118 -33.35 4.08 -3.22
N SER A 119 -34.04 5.10 -3.72
CA SER A 119 -33.94 5.46 -5.13
C SER A 119 -32.60 6.14 -5.41
N LEU A 120 -32.19 6.27 -6.68
CA LEU A 120 -30.93 6.94 -7.00
C LEU A 120 -30.96 8.42 -6.56
N ILE A 121 -32.11 9.07 -6.69
CA ILE A 121 -32.32 10.46 -6.28
C ILE A 121 -32.19 10.59 -4.75
N GLU A 122 -32.85 9.72 -4.00
CA GLU A 122 -32.77 9.71 -2.53
C GLU A 122 -31.35 9.40 -2.05
N LEU A 123 -30.61 8.53 -2.75
CA LEU A 123 -29.21 8.25 -2.43
C LEU A 123 -28.35 9.51 -2.57
N LEU A 124 -28.48 10.25 -3.68
CA LEU A 124 -27.72 11.48 -3.89
C LEU A 124 -28.10 12.57 -2.89
N GLN A 125 -29.39 12.69 -2.56
CA GLN A 125 -29.86 13.61 -1.51
C GLN A 125 -29.34 13.23 -0.13
N HIS A 126 -29.22 11.93 0.17
CA HIS A 126 -28.61 11.46 1.42
C HIS A 126 -27.16 11.93 1.55
N PHE A 127 -26.42 11.94 0.44
CA PHE A 127 -25.07 12.49 0.33
C PHE A 127 -25.02 14.04 0.21
N LYS A 128 -26.16 14.73 0.37
CA LYS A 128 -26.32 16.19 0.24
C LYS A 128 -25.86 16.73 -1.12
N MET A 129 -25.95 15.92 -2.15
CA MET A 129 -25.62 16.30 -3.53
C MET A 129 -26.84 16.88 -4.22
N GLU A 130 -26.63 17.94 -5.01
CA GLU A 130 -27.68 18.47 -5.88
C GLU A 130 -28.06 17.43 -6.93
N THR A 131 -29.36 17.16 -7.08
CA THR A 131 -29.83 16.22 -8.08
C THR A 131 -29.99 16.94 -9.41
N GLY A 132 -29.08 16.70 -10.35
CA GLY A 132 -29.16 17.21 -11.73
C GLY A 132 -30.32 16.64 -12.57
N PHE A 133 -31.19 15.84 -11.97
CA PHE A 133 -32.28 15.13 -12.66
C PHE A 133 -33.58 15.94 -12.55
N GLY A 134 -33.71 17.01 -13.34
CA GLY A 134 -34.94 17.81 -13.42
C GLY A 134 -36.04 17.19 -14.29
N ASP A 135 -37.26 17.75 -14.22
CA ASP A 135 -38.48 17.27 -14.90
C ASP A 135 -38.40 17.22 -16.44
N ASN A 136 -37.44 17.93 -17.05
CA ASN A 136 -37.35 18.08 -18.51
C ASN A 136 -36.46 17.03 -19.22
N HIS A 137 -35.81 16.11 -18.49
CA HIS A 137 -35.00 15.02 -19.05
C HIS A 137 -33.98 15.43 -20.15
N GLU A 138 -33.52 16.68 -20.19
CA GLU A 138 -32.37 17.04 -21.02
C GLU A 138 -31.17 16.27 -20.49
N ILE A 139 -30.51 15.51 -21.38
CA ILE A 139 -29.42 14.59 -21.05
C ILE A 139 -28.19 15.44 -20.70
N GLN A 140 -28.10 15.86 -19.44
CA GLN A 140 -26.90 16.47 -18.91
C GLN A 140 -25.84 15.38 -18.73
N LYS A 141 -24.62 15.64 -19.19
CA LYS A 141 -23.49 14.73 -19.01
C LYS A 141 -23.12 14.73 -17.53
N VAL A 142 -23.31 13.58 -16.88
CA VAL A 142 -23.01 13.37 -15.45
C VAL A 142 -21.93 12.31 -15.30
N LEU A 143 -21.09 12.45 -14.27
CA LEU A 143 -20.05 11.49 -13.92
C LEU A 143 -20.29 10.95 -12.51
N PHE A 144 -20.34 9.64 -12.37
CA PHE A 144 -20.25 8.98 -11.07
C PHE A 144 -18.83 8.45 -10.86
N ILE A 145 -18.25 8.76 -9.71
CA ILE A 145 -16.92 8.27 -9.35
C ILE A 145 -17.06 7.32 -8.17
N PHE A 146 -16.83 6.03 -8.40
CA PHE A 146 -16.83 4.99 -7.37
C PHE A 146 -15.39 4.71 -6.92
N ASP A 147 -14.97 5.37 -5.84
CA ASP A 147 -13.62 5.23 -5.30
C ASP A 147 -13.52 4.04 -4.33
N GLY A 148 -12.50 3.19 -4.52
CA GLY A 148 -12.14 2.10 -3.60
C GLY A 148 -12.97 0.82 -3.73
N LEU A 149 -13.12 0.25 -4.93
CA LEU A 149 -13.84 -1.02 -5.15
C LEU A 149 -13.32 -2.18 -4.29
N ASP A 150 -12.04 -2.16 -3.92
CA ASP A 150 -11.46 -3.13 -2.98
C ASP A 150 -11.99 -3.06 -1.55
N GLU A 151 -12.77 -2.03 -1.24
CA GLU A 151 -13.47 -1.85 0.03
C GLU A 151 -14.97 -2.21 -0.09
N CYS A 152 -15.46 -2.55 -1.28
CA CYS A 152 -16.86 -2.87 -1.53
C CYS A 152 -17.31 -4.10 -0.70
N ARG A 153 -18.37 -3.94 0.09
CA ARG A 153 -19.00 -5.03 0.87
C ARG A 153 -20.34 -5.50 0.29
N PHE A 154 -20.65 -5.08 -0.94
CA PHE A 154 -21.83 -5.48 -1.70
C PHE A 154 -21.50 -6.67 -2.61
N PRO A 155 -22.45 -7.59 -2.85
CA PRO A 155 -22.22 -8.74 -3.72
C PRO A 155 -21.88 -8.40 -5.17
N LEU A 156 -22.35 -7.25 -5.66
CA LEU A 156 -22.30 -6.84 -7.06
C LEU A 156 -22.87 -7.93 -7.98
N ASP A 157 -24.08 -8.41 -7.65
CA ASP A 157 -24.72 -9.51 -8.37
C ASP A 157 -25.33 -9.06 -9.71
N PHE A 158 -24.48 -8.92 -10.73
CA PHE A 158 -24.88 -8.51 -12.08
C PHE A 158 -25.87 -9.48 -12.76
N GLN A 159 -25.95 -10.74 -12.29
CA GLN A 159 -26.77 -11.77 -12.93
C GLN A 159 -28.19 -11.81 -12.35
N ASN A 160 -28.33 -11.75 -11.02
CA ASN A 160 -29.61 -11.94 -10.36
C ASN A 160 -30.31 -10.64 -9.95
N ASN A 161 -29.58 -9.51 -9.90
CA ASN A 161 -30.21 -8.24 -9.54
C ASN A 161 -31.26 -7.80 -10.57
N ALA A 162 -32.38 -7.27 -10.06
CA ALA A 162 -33.47 -6.78 -10.89
C ALA A 162 -32.99 -5.62 -11.79
N LYS A 163 -33.40 -5.63 -13.06
CA LYS A 163 -33.09 -4.55 -13.99
C LYS A 163 -33.89 -3.29 -13.63
N LEU A 164 -33.18 -2.20 -13.40
CA LEU A 164 -33.72 -0.91 -12.99
C LEU A 164 -33.40 0.15 -14.04
N ARG A 165 -34.44 0.79 -14.59
CA ARG A 165 -34.29 1.87 -15.60
C ARG A 165 -34.74 3.24 -15.10
N ASN A 166 -35.57 3.27 -14.06
CA ASN A 166 -36.13 4.50 -13.52
C ASN A 166 -35.37 4.89 -12.24
N PRO A 167 -34.73 6.08 -12.20
CA PRO A 167 -33.96 6.55 -11.04
C PRO A 167 -34.81 6.86 -9.81
N THR A 168 -36.14 6.95 -9.92
CA THR A 168 -37.05 7.19 -8.79
C THR A 168 -37.48 5.92 -8.05
N LEU A 169 -37.19 4.74 -8.59
CA LEU A 169 -37.59 3.47 -7.97
C LEU A 169 -36.62 3.06 -6.86
N ILE A 170 -37.19 2.65 -5.72
CA ILE A 170 -36.45 2.29 -4.51
C ILE A 170 -35.88 0.87 -4.62
N ALA A 171 -34.56 0.76 -4.51
CA ALA A 171 -33.80 -0.48 -4.62
C ALA A 171 -32.75 -0.59 -3.51
N SER A 172 -32.11 -1.77 -3.37
CA SER A 172 -30.90 -1.88 -2.55
C SER A 172 -29.74 -1.16 -3.25
N ILE A 173 -28.72 -0.77 -2.48
CA ILE A 173 -27.50 -0.15 -3.04
C ILE A 173 -26.86 -1.08 -4.08
N ASP A 174 -26.81 -2.38 -3.82
CA ASP A 174 -26.28 -3.39 -4.75
C ASP A 174 -26.99 -3.38 -6.11
N VAL A 175 -28.33 -3.29 -6.11
CA VAL A 175 -29.14 -3.18 -7.32
C VAL A 175 -28.89 -1.85 -8.03
N LEU A 176 -28.75 -0.73 -7.31
CA LEU A 176 -28.43 0.57 -7.91
C LEU A 176 -27.06 0.53 -8.61
N LEU A 177 -26.04 0.02 -7.92
CA LEU A 177 -24.66 -0.07 -8.41
C LEU A 177 -24.56 -0.94 -9.66
N THR A 178 -25.08 -2.17 -9.59
CA THR A 178 -25.05 -3.09 -10.74
C THR A 178 -25.79 -2.53 -11.95
N ASN A 179 -26.91 -1.80 -11.75
CA ASN A 179 -27.65 -1.19 -12.86
C ASN A 179 -26.99 0.07 -13.44
N LEU A 180 -26.27 0.86 -12.64
CA LEU A 180 -25.43 1.96 -13.16
C LEU A 180 -24.30 1.38 -14.02
N ILE A 181 -23.54 0.42 -13.47
CA ILE A 181 -22.38 -0.20 -14.13
C ILE A 181 -22.78 -0.95 -15.41
N SER A 182 -23.90 -1.66 -15.39
CA SER A 182 -24.42 -2.37 -16.57
C SER A 182 -25.19 -1.47 -17.56
N ASN A 183 -25.15 -0.14 -17.39
CA ASN A 183 -25.84 0.84 -18.24
C ASN A 183 -27.38 0.67 -18.32
N ASN A 184 -28.00 -0.05 -17.40
CA ASN A 184 -29.46 -0.16 -17.30
C ASN A 184 -30.08 1.12 -16.73
N LEU A 185 -29.39 1.75 -15.78
CA LEU A 185 -29.79 3.00 -15.13
C LEU A 185 -28.87 4.13 -15.61
N LEU A 186 -29.45 5.22 -16.13
CA LEU A 186 -28.71 6.37 -16.67
C LEU A 186 -27.65 5.98 -17.74
N PRO A 187 -28.06 5.44 -18.91
CA PRO A 187 -27.14 4.90 -19.93
C PRO A 187 -26.17 5.92 -20.57
N ASN A 188 -26.33 7.21 -20.29
CA ASN A 188 -25.47 8.29 -20.78
C ASN A 188 -24.54 8.86 -19.69
N ALA A 189 -24.58 8.31 -18.48
CA ALA A 189 -23.65 8.68 -17.42
C ALA A 189 -22.25 8.14 -17.73
N LEU A 190 -21.24 8.90 -17.32
CA LEU A 190 -19.87 8.41 -17.22
C LEU A 190 -19.66 7.76 -15.85
N LEU A 191 -18.84 6.72 -15.81
CA LEU A 191 -18.46 6.00 -14.60
C LEU A 191 -16.94 5.95 -14.52
N TRP A 192 -16.39 6.35 -13.38
CA TRP A 192 -14.99 6.13 -13.06
C TRP A 192 -14.89 5.31 -11.79
N ILE A 193 -14.29 4.13 -11.88
CA ILE A 193 -14.14 3.19 -10.77
C ILE A 193 -12.66 3.05 -10.46
N THR A 194 -12.26 3.21 -9.20
CA THR A 194 -10.88 2.93 -8.77
C THR A 194 -10.83 1.63 -7.98
N SER A 195 -9.75 0.86 -8.13
CA SER A 195 -9.62 -0.43 -7.45
C SER A 195 -8.17 -0.85 -7.27
N ARG A 196 -7.88 -1.63 -6.21
CA ARG A 196 -6.69 -2.49 -6.22
C ARG A 196 -6.85 -3.61 -7.27
N PRO A 197 -5.77 -4.04 -7.94
CA PRO A 197 -5.84 -5.09 -8.97
C PRO A 197 -6.57 -6.37 -8.54
N ALA A 198 -6.41 -6.79 -7.28
CA ALA A 198 -7.06 -7.99 -6.73
C ALA A 198 -8.60 -7.91 -6.67
N ALA A 199 -9.17 -6.71 -6.55
CA ALA A 199 -10.61 -6.48 -6.46
C ALA A 199 -11.24 -6.09 -7.80
N ALA A 200 -10.43 -5.76 -8.80
CA ALA A 200 -10.91 -5.33 -10.11
C ALA A 200 -11.79 -6.38 -10.81
N SER A 201 -11.60 -7.67 -10.50
CA SER A 201 -12.40 -8.77 -11.05
C SER A 201 -13.82 -8.87 -10.49
N GLN A 202 -14.18 -8.05 -9.49
CA GLN A 202 -15.56 -7.98 -9.00
C GLN A 202 -16.51 -7.41 -10.06
N ILE A 203 -15.98 -6.66 -11.04
CA ILE A 203 -16.76 -6.11 -12.14
C ILE A 203 -16.38 -6.86 -13.43
N PRO A 204 -17.35 -7.49 -14.12
CA PRO A 204 -17.12 -8.11 -15.42
C PRO A 204 -16.56 -7.13 -16.46
N LEU A 205 -15.56 -7.57 -17.22
CA LEU A 205 -14.89 -6.74 -18.24
C LEU A 205 -15.84 -6.26 -19.35
N GLU A 206 -16.95 -6.97 -19.59
CA GLU A 206 -17.99 -6.56 -20.55
C GLU A 206 -18.66 -5.22 -20.21
N TYR A 207 -18.57 -4.76 -18.96
CA TYR A 207 -19.08 -3.47 -18.50
C TYR A 207 -18.02 -2.36 -18.41
N ILE A 208 -16.77 -2.66 -18.76
CA ILE A 208 -15.65 -1.73 -18.71
C ILE A 208 -15.23 -1.37 -20.14
N ASP A 209 -15.23 -0.09 -20.50
CA ASP A 209 -14.78 0.37 -21.82
C ASP A 209 -13.26 0.61 -21.84
N LEU A 210 -12.68 1.08 -20.73
CA LEU A 210 -11.24 1.33 -20.60
C LEU A 210 -10.72 0.88 -19.24
N VAL A 211 -9.60 0.16 -19.25
CA VAL A 211 -8.81 -0.12 -18.05
C VAL A 211 -7.60 0.80 -18.06
N THR A 212 -7.36 1.52 -16.97
CA THR A 212 -6.11 2.28 -16.78
C THR A 212 -5.38 1.79 -15.54
N GLU A 213 -4.08 2.03 -15.47
CA GLU A 213 -3.25 1.66 -14.33
C GLU A 213 -2.42 2.85 -13.85
N VAL A 214 -2.55 3.17 -12.57
CA VAL A 214 -1.66 4.14 -11.92
C VAL A 214 -0.36 3.42 -11.57
N ARG A 215 0.72 3.80 -12.23
CA ARG A 215 2.05 3.21 -12.05
C ARG A 215 2.86 3.86 -10.94
N GLY A 216 2.44 4.98 -10.35
CA GLY A 216 3.20 5.65 -9.28
C GLY A 216 4.34 6.53 -9.79
N PHE A 217 5.38 6.72 -8.97
CA PHE A 217 6.52 7.56 -9.30
C PHE A 217 7.63 6.79 -10.02
N ASN A 218 7.97 7.23 -11.23
CA ASN A 218 9.24 6.90 -11.86
C ASN A 218 10.41 7.62 -11.15
N ASP A 219 11.65 7.25 -11.48
CA ASP A 219 12.83 7.80 -10.79
C ASP A 219 12.92 9.34 -10.82
N PRO A 220 12.67 10.03 -11.96
CA PRO A 220 12.55 11.49 -11.98
C PRO A 220 11.45 12.05 -11.07
N GLN A 221 10.25 11.45 -11.06
CA GLN A 221 9.13 11.90 -10.23
C GLN A 221 9.39 11.74 -8.73
N LYS A 222 10.14 10.71 -8.32
CA LYS A 222 10.58 10.56 -6.92
C LYS A 222 11.39 11.78 -6.49
N GLU A 223 12.35 12.19 -7.31
CA GLU A 223 13.19 13.36 -7.03
C GLU A 223 12.40 14.67 -7.11
N GLU A 224 11.49 14.81 -8.07
CA GLU A 224 10.60 15.97 -8.19
C GLU A 224 9.76 16.15 -6.92
N TYR A 225 9.12 15.08 -6.46
CA TYR A 225 8.30 15.08 -5.24
C TYR A 225 9.14 15.50 -4.02
N LEU A 226 10.32 14.92 -3.85
CA LEU A 226 11.24 15.25 -2.75
C LEU A 226 11.69 16.73 -2.80
N ASN A 227 11.92 17.25 -3.99
CA ASN A 227 12.35 18.63 -4.22
C ASN A 227 11.23 19.66 -4.04
N LYS A 228 9.98 19.30 -4.33
CA LYS A 228 8.79 20.14 -4.09
C LYS A 228 8.45 20.20 -2.62
N ARG A 229 8.59 19.07 -1.92
CA ARG A 229 8.20 18.96 -0.51
C ARG A 229 9.20 19.58 0.46
N ILE A 230 10.49 19.50 0.14
CA ILE A 230 11.56 20.02 1.01
C ILE A 230 12.06 21.34 0.42
N ASN A 231 11.84 22.43 1.14
CA ASN A 231 12.28 23.77 0.72
C ASN A 231 13.81 23.89 0.67
N ASP A 232 14.52 23.23 1.60
CA ASP A 232 15.98 23.20 1.65
C ASP A 232 16.54 22.21 0.62
N LYS A 233 17.18 22.76 -0.43
CA LYS A 233 17.77 21.98 -1.52
C LYS A 233 18.96 21.12 -1.08
N GLN A 234 19.74 21.53 -0.09
CA GLN A 234 20.85 20.73 0.42
C GLN A 234 20.31 19.52 1.21
N LEU A 235 19.32 19.75 2.07
CA LEU A 235 18.65 18.68 2.80
C LEU A 235 17.95 17.69 1.86
N SER A 236 17.23 18.20 0.85
CA SER A 236 16.60 17.37 -0.18
C SER A 236 17.63 16.49 -0.91
N GLY A 237 18.77 17.06 -1.32
CA GLY A 237 19.86 16.31 -1.95
C GLY A 237 20.45 15.22 -1.05
N ARG A 238 20.62 15.48 0.25
CA ARG A 238 21.07 14.47 1.22
C ARG A 238 20.07 13.32 1.39
N ILE A 239 18.79 13.64 1.47
CA ILE A 239 17.71 12.64 1.57
C ILE A 239 17.65 11.77 0.32
N ILE A 240 17.69 12.37 -0.88
CA ILE A 240 17.73 11.63 -2.15
C ILE A 240 18.94 10.69 -2.18
N THR A 241 20.12 11.18 -1.80
CA THR A 241 21.36 10.38 -1.77
C THR A 241 21.24 9.21 -0.80
N HIS A 242 20.70 9.44 0.39
CA HIS A 242 20.48 8.39 1.38
C HIS A 242 19.49 7.34 0.88
N LEU A 243 18.36 7.75 0.33
CA LEU A 243 17.38 6.83 -0.25
C LEU A 243 18.01 5.98 -1.35
N LYS A 244 18.74 6.58 -2.30
CA LYS A 244 19.43 5.82 -3.35
C LYS A 244 20.41 4.79 -2.77
N SER A 245 21.17 5.17 -1.74
CA SER A 245 22.11 4.26 -1.06
C SER A 245 21.44 3.05 -0.38
N SER A 246 20.15 3.14 -0.05
CA SER A 246 19.34 2.02 0.43
C SER A 246 18.31 1.61 -0.60
N ARG A 247 18.69 0.64 -1.44
CA ARG A 247 17.86 0.21 -2.56
C ARG A 247 16.46 -0.24 -2.16
N SER A 248 16.31 -0.95 -1.03
CA SER A 248 15.00 -1.37 -0.54
C SER A 248 14.10 -0.17 -0.27
N LEU A 249 14.61 0.88 0.37
CA LEU A 249 13.85 2.11 0.62
C LEU A 249 13.54 2.87 -0.68
N TYR A 250 14.50 2.95 -1.62
CA TYR A 250 14.30 3.62 -2.90
C TYR A 250 13.28 2.94 -3.82
N ILE A 251 13.23 1.60 -3.79
CA ILE A 251 12.23 0.80 -4.51
C ILE A 251 10.84 1.12 -3.96
N MET A 252 10.68 1.14 -2.63
CA MET A 252 9.39 1.44 -2.00
C MET A 252 8.89 2.86 -2.31
N CYS A 253 9.80 3.83 -2.49
CA CYS A 253 9.49 5.19 -2.92
C CYS A 253 8.83 5.29 -4.32
N HIS A 254 8.69 4.19 -5.05
CA HIS A 254 7.80 4.13 -6.21
C HIS A 254 6.34 4.45 -5.84
N ILE A 255 5.91 4.08 -4.62
CA ILE A 255 4.62 4.46 -4.07
C ILE A 255 4.74 5.84 -3.39
N PRO A 256 3.91 6.84 -3.77
CA PRO A 256 3.96 8.18 -3.19
C PRO A 256 3.83 8.23 -1.67
N VAL A 257 3.01 7.36 -1.06
CA VAL A 257 2.90 7.28 0.41
C VAL A 257 4.23 6.91 1.09
N PHE A 258 5.04 6.04 0.49
CA PHE A 258 6.35 5.70 1.03
C PHE A 258 7.37 6.82 0.82
N CYS A 259 7.32 7.54 -0.30
CA CYS A 259 8.05 8.80 -0.45
C CYS A 259 7.67 9.77 0.68
N TRP A 260 6.37 9.87 0.95
CA TRP A 260 5.85 10.79 1.94
C TRP A 260 6.32 10.45 3.36
N LEU A 261 6.26 9.18 3.73
CA LEU A 261 6.76 8.66 5.00
C LEU A 261 8.27 8.89 5.11
N SER A 262 9.00 8.62 4.03
CA SER A 262 10.45 8.71 4.00
C SER A 262 10.97 10.12 4.23
N VAL A 263 10.33 11.11 3.58
CA VAL A 263 10.62 12.53 3.84
C VAL A 263 10.38 12.87 5.29
N THR A 264 9.21 12.50 5.81
CA THR A 264 8.80 12.86 7.18
C THR A 264 9.82 12.37 8.21
N VAL A 265 10.33 11.15 8.05
CA VAL A 265 11.35 10.57 8.94
C VAL A 265 12.71 11.22 8.73
N LEU A 266 13.21 11.22 7.49
CA LEU A 266 14.58 11.63 7.22
C LEU A 266 14.77 13.14 7.41
N GLU A 267 13.77 13.97 7.07
CA GLU A 267 13.80 15.41 7.33
C GLU A 267 13.93 15.70 8.83
N ARG A 268 13.23 14.96 9.68
CA ARG A 268 13.35 15.12 11.14
C ARG A 268 14.75 14.74 11.61
N LEU A 269 15.22 13.54 11.25
CA LEU A 269 16.50 13.00 11.72
C LEU A 269 17.70 13.82 11.23
N PHE A 270 17.73 14.23 9.97
CA PHE A 270 18.84 15.03 9.44
C PHE A 270 18.94 16.42 10.06
N ASN A 271 17.84 16.95 10.62
CA ASN A 271 17.82 18.24 11.30
C ASN A 271 18.16 18.14 12.80
N THR A 272 18.07 16.95 13.41
CA THR A 272 18.35 16.72 14.84
C THR A 272 19.64 15.95 15.10
N ALA A 273 20.32 15.45 14.06
CA ALA A 273 21.45 14.52 14.19
C ALA A 273 22.75 15.18 14.67
N GLU A 274 23.06 15.01 15.96
CA GLU A 274 24.46 14.86 16.41
C GLU A 274 24.82 13.39 16.74
N ASP A 275 23.86 12.50 17.09
CA ASP A 275 24.16 11.08 17.46
C ASP A 275 23.13 9.99 17.03
N GLU A 276 22.01 10.30 16.36
CA GLU A 276 21.00 9.29 15.98
C GLU A 276 21.34 8.54 14.67
N GLU A 277 21.23 7.21 14.66
CA GLU A 277 21.48 6.38 13.46
C GLU A 277 20.38 6.60 12.41
N ILE A 278 20.78 6.93 11.18
CA ILE A 278 19.85 7.13 10.07
C ILE A 278 19.32 5.77 9.56
N PRO A 279 18.00 5.57 9.47
CA PRO A 279 17.39 4.31 9.05
C PRO A 279 17.86 3.81 7.70
N LYS A 280 18.19 2.52 7.61
CA LYS A 280 18.57 1.82 6.37
C LYS A 280 17.57 0.75 5.96
N THR A 281 16.74 0.28 6.89
CA THR A 281 15.73 -0.75 6.65
C THR A 281 14.31 -0.19 6.79
N LEU A 282 13.30 -0.91 6.26
CA LEU A 282 11.91 -0.49 6.37
C LEU A 282 11.46 -0.50 7.83
N THR A 283 11.85 -1.51 8.60
CA THR A 283 11.48 -1.58 10.02
C THR A 283 12.00 -0.38 10.80
N GLN A 284 13.24 0.05 10.55
CA GLN A 284 13.79 1.27 11.15
C GLN A 284 12.98 2.50 10.73
N MET A 285 12.68 2.65 9.44
CA MET A 285 11.88 3.78 8.93
C MET A 285 10.52 3.88 9.61
N TYR A 286 9.80 2.77 9.73
CA TYR A 286 8.47 2.73 10.35
C TYR A 286 8.54 2.91 11.88
N THR A 287 9.58 2.40 12.53
CA THR A 287 9.84 2.62 13.95
C THR A 287 10.04 4.11 14.25
N HIS A 288 10.92 4.78 13.50
CA HIS A 288 11.11 6.22 13.65
C HIS A 288 9.86 7.01 13.28
N PHE A 289 9.13 6.59 12.24
CA PHE A 289 7.88 7.24 11.87
C PHE A 289 6.88 7.20 13.03
N LEU A 290 6.64 6.04 13.63
CA LEU A 290 5.75 5.90 14.78
C LEU A 290 6.19 6.79 15.95
N LEU A 291 7.48 6.76 16.31
CA LEU A 291 8.03 7.61 17.36
C LEU A 291 7.80 9.10 17.08
N ILE A 292 8.12 9.56 15.87
CA ILE A 292 7.94 10.96 15.45
C ILE A 292 6.48 11.38 15.58
N GLN A 293 5.53 10.55 15.15
CA GLN A 293 4.11 10.85 15.26
C GLN A 293 3.65 10.89 16.72
N THR A 294 4.08 9.94 17.56
CA THR A 294 3.76 9.95 18.99
C THR A 294 4.32 11.17 19.70
N HIS A 295 5.58 11.55 19.42
CA HIS A 295 6.16 12.77 19.97
C HIS A 295 5.43 14.03 19.49
N ALA A 296 5.10 14.12 18.20
CA ALA A 296 4.34 15.24 17.66
C ALA A 296 2.96 15.38 18.31
N LYS A 297 2.30 14.25 18.60
CA LYS A 297 1.04 14.18 19.33
C LYS A 297 1.19 14.74 20.75
N ASN A 298 2.18 14.28 21.51
CA ASN A 298 2.39 14.71 22.90
C ASN A 298 2.73 16.20 23.00
N ILE A 299 3.61 16.70 22.13
CA ILE A 299 3.92 18.13 22.07
C ILE A 299 2.67 18.96 21.79
N ARG A 300 1.77 18.49 20.91
CA ARG A 300 0.54 19.23 20.55
C ARG A 300 -0.53 19.20 21.63
N TYR A 301 -0.67 18.09 22.37
CA TYR A 301 -1.85 17.85 23.22
C TYR A 301 -1.54 17.91 24.73
N THR A 302 -0.41 17.37 25.17
CA THR A 302 -0.04 17.31 26.59
C THR A 302 1.10 18.27 26.96
N ASN A 303 1.76 18.88 25.96
CA ASN A 303 3.05 19.60 26.11
C ASN A 303 4.16 18.74 26.74
N GLU A 304 4.01 17.42 26.71
CA GLU A 304 5.02 16.48 27.18
C GLU A 304 5.93 16.06 26.02
N TYR A 305 7.21 15.84 26.33
CA TYR A 305 8.18 15.45 25.30
C TYR A 305 8.20 13.94 25.07
N ASN A 306 8.04 13.13 26.13
CA ASN A 306 8.19 11.68 26.07
C ASN A 306 6.83 10.96 25.96
N PRO A 307 6.78 9.76 25.36
CA PRO A 307 5.61 8.91 25.41
C PRO A 307 5.24 8.51 26.84
N GLY A 308 3.94 8.48 27.14
CA GLY A 308 3.40 8.04 28.42
C GLY A 308 2.74 6.65 28.35
N PRO A 309 2.30 6.08 29.48
CA PRO A 309 1.59 4.79 29.51
C PRO A 309 0.33 4.75 28.64
N GLU A 310 -0.34 5.89 28.48
CA GLU A 310 -1.52 6.02 27.60
C GLU A 310 -1.16 5.83 26.11
N ASP A 311 0.05 6.25 25.71
CA ASP A 311 0.53 6.04 24.34
C ASP A 311 0.84 4.57 24.08
N GLU A 312 1.49 3.91 25.04
CA GLU A 312 1.76 2.47 25.02
C GLU A 312 0.44 1.69 24.89
N ASP A 313 -0.56 1.97 25.74
CA ASP A 313 -1.87 1.31 25.69
C ASP A 313 -2.58 1.52 24.34
N MET A 314 -2.64 2.75 23.85
CA MET A 314 -3.32 3.05 22.58
C MET A 314 -2.62 2.38 21.39
N ILE A 315 -1.29 2.39 21.34
CA ILE A 315 -0.52 1.74 20.26
C ILE A 315 -0.73 0.23 20.29
N LEU A 316 -0.79 -0.39 21.47
CA LEU A 316 -1.06 -1.82 21.60
C LEU A 316 -2.48 -2.18 21.15
N LYS A 317 -3.49 -1.37 21.52
CA LYS A 317 -4.86 -1.54 21.03
C LYS A 317 -4.94 -1.39 19.50
N LEU A 318 -4.25 -0.40 18.92
CA LEU A 318 -4.16 -0.21 17.47
C LEU A 318 -3.42 -1.37 16.80
N GLY A 319 -2.36 -1.90 17.41
CA GLY A 319 -1.65 -3.08 16.92
C GLY A 319 -2.51 -4.34 16.93
N LYS A 320 -3.32 -4.54 17.97
CA LYS A 320 -4.31 -5.62 18.04
C LYS A 320 -5.34 -5.50 16.93
N LEU A 321 -5.91 -4.30 16.74
CA LEU A 321 -6.84 -4.01 15.65
C LEU A 321 -6.19 -4.30 14.29
N ALA A 322 -4.97 -3.81 14.07
CA ALA A 322 -4.22 -4.01 12.85
C ALA A 322 -4.01 -5.49 12.53
N PHE A 323 -3.61 -6.28 13.53
CA PHE A 323 -3.41 -7.72 13.40
C PHE A 323 -4.70 -8.46 13.05
N GLN A 324 -5.79 -8.20 13.78
CA GLN A 324 -7.08 -8.86 13.51
C GLN A 324 -7.62 -8.50 12.12
N GLN A 325 -7.56 -7.23 11.74
CA GLN A 325 -8.07 -6.77 10.45
C GLN A 325 -7.15 -7.23 9.29
N LEU A 326 -5.83 -7.38 9.52
CA LEU A 326 -4.92 -7.97 8.55
C LEU A 326 -5.28 -9.43 8.26
N LYS A 327 -5.54 -10.24 9.31
CA LYS A 327 -5.99 -11.64 9.14
C LYS A 327 -7.34 -11.75 8.42
N ASN A 328 -8.23 -10.80 8.67
CA ASN A 328 -9.55 -10.76 8.02
C ASN A 328 -9.51 -10.18 6.59
N GLY A 329 -8.37 -9.61 6.16
CA GLY A 329 -8.23 -8.96 4.85
C GLY A 329 -8.97 -7.60 4.75
N ASN A 330 -9.27 -6.97 5.88
CA ASN A 330 -10.01 -5.71 5.94
C ASN A 330 -9.06 -4.49 5.99
N LEU A 331 -9.35 -3.48 5.16
CA LEU A 331 -8.62 -2.21 5.11
C LEU A 331 -9.31 -1.07 5.86
N ILE A 332 -10.63 -1.18 6.01
CA ILE A 332 -11.49 -0.21 6.70
C ILE A 332 -12.23 -0.92 7.83
N PHE A 333 -12.49 -0.18 8.89
CA PHE A 333 -13.11 -0.68 10.10
C PHE A 333 -14.10 0.33 10.67
N TYR A 334 -15.04 -0.18 11.46
CA TYR A 334 -16.18 0.55 12.01
C TYR A 334 -16.15 0.54 13.54
N GLU A 335 -17.11 1.20 14.18
CA GLU A 335 -17.14 1.31 15.64
C GLU A 335 -17.15 -0.06 16.36
N ASP A 336 -17.83 -1.06 15.80
CA ASP A 336 -17.86 -2.43 16.34
C ASP A 336 -16.47 -3.11 16.31
N ASP A 337 -15.67 -2.84 15.27
CA ASP A 337 -14.31 -3.36 15.14
C ASP A 337 -13.39 -2.72 16.20
N LEU A 338 -13.55 -1.42 16.46
CA LEU A 338 -12.80 -0.67 17.48
C LEU A 338 -13.10 -1.18 18.89
N THR A 339 -14.38 -1.33 19.21
CA THR A 339 -14.83 -1.79 20.54
C THR A 339 -14.38 -3.21 20.84
N THR A 340 -14.35 -4.11 19.84
CA THR A 340 -13.79 -5.47 19.96
C THR A 340 -12.30 -5.47 20.32
N CYS A 341 -11.58 -4.43 19.89
CA CYS A 341 -10.17 -4.24 20.20
C CYS A 341 -9.93 -3.46 21.52
N GLY A 342 -10.99 -3.03 22.21
CA GLY A 342 -10.92 -2.24 23.43
C GLY A 342 -10.62 -0.76 23.20
N ILE A 343 -10.83 -0.25 21.99
CA ILE A 343 -10.69 1.17 21.65
C ILE A 343 -12.05 1.84 21.82
N ASP A 344 -12.14 2.79 22.75
CA ASP A 344 -13.35 3.61 22.88
C ASP A 344 -13.48 4.57 21.68
N VAL A 345 -14.72 4.83 21.24
CA VAL A 345 -14.96 5.72 20.08
C VAL A 345 -14.39 7.12 20.34
N LYS A 346 -14.43 7.64 21.58
CA LYS A 346 -13.84 8.96 21.89
C LYS A 346 -12.31 8.91 21.84
N GLU A 347 -11.70 7.80 22.29
CA GLU A 347 -10.25 7.59 22.17
C GLU A 347 -9.84 7.57 20.69
N ALA A 348 -10.58 6.86 19.84
CA ALA A 348 -10.33 6.80 18.40
C ALA A 348 -10.46 8.16 17.72
N VAL A 349 -11.48 8.95 18.07
CA VAL A 349 -11.70 10.31 17.55
C VAL A 349 -10.54 11.23 17.94
N VAL A 350 -10.14 11.21 19.22
CA VAL A 350 -9.02 12.02 19.69
C VAL A 350 -7.75 11.61 18.96
N TYR A 351 -7.40 10.33 18.99
CA TYR A 351 -6.17 9.83 18.39
C TYR A 351 -6.14 10.06 16.87
N SER A 352 -7.24 9.88 16.16
CA SER A 352 -7.30 10.16 14.73
C SER A 352 -7.15 11.64 14.39
N GLY A 353 -7.56 12.54 15.29
CA GLY A 353 -7.33 13.98 15.14
C GLY A 353 -5.86 14.38 15.39
N VAL A 354 -5.20 13.78 16.39
CA VAL A 354 -3.84 14.17 16.81
C VAL A 354 -2.72 13.36 16.12
N CYS A 355 -3.00 12.11 15.77
CA CYS A 355 -2.16 11.15 15.05
C CYS A 355 -2.80 10.76 13.71
N SER A 356 -3.37 11.75 13.01
CA SER A 356 -4.01 11.59 11.70
C SER A 356 -3.10 10.98 10.63
N GLN A 357 -1.78 10.92 10.92
CA GLN A 357 -0.71 10.33 10.11
C GLN A 357 -0.48 8.83 10.35
N ILE A 358 -1.19 8.23 11.31
CA ILE A 358 -1.21 6.77 11.56
C ILE A 358 -2.62 6.23 11.33
N PHE A 359 -3.60 6.86 11.97
CA PHE A 359 -4.96 6.39 12.10
C PHE A 359 -5.90 7.53 11.75
N LYS A 360 -6.86 7.29 10.86
CA LYS A 360 -7.71 8.34 10.32
C LYS A 360 -9.17 7.99 10.54
N GLU A 361 -9.90 8.94 11.13
CA GLU A 361 -11.35 9.03 11.01
C GLU A 361 -11.62 9.80 9.72
N GLU A 362 -12.32 9.16 8.79
CA GLU A 362 -12.89 9.87 7.66
C GLU A 362 -14.32 10.23 8.00
N SER A 363 -14.59 11.53 8.08
CA SER A 363 -15.95 12.04 8.11
C SER A 363 -16.60 11.66 6.79
N ALA A 364 -17.49 10.67 6.81
CA ALA A 364 -18.36 10.44 5.67
C ALA A 364 -19.19 11.70 5.41
N LEU A 365 -19.73 11.82 4.21
CA LEU A 365 -20.79 12.79 3.90
C LEU A 365 -22.06 12.57 4.76
N THR A 366 -22.12 11.43 5.46
CA THR A 366 -23.12 11.01 6.44
C THR A 366 -22.61 11.13 7.89
N GLU A 367 -23.49 11.11 8.91
CA GLU A 367 -23.08 11.19 10.33
C GLU A 367 -22.31 9.95 10.83
N ASN A 368 -22.20 8.90 10.01
CA ASN A 368 -21.51 7.67 10.36
C ASN A 368 -20.00 7.78 10.11
N LYS A 369 -19.20 7.16 10.98
CA LYS A 369 -17.74 7.26 10.96
C LYS A 369 -17.13 6.01 10.35
N VAL A 370 -16.15 6.20 9.47
CA VAL A 370 -15.30 5.14 8.95
C VAL A 370 -13.88 5.41 9.42
N TYR A 371 -13.19 4.35 9.81
CA TYR A 371 -11.81 4.46 10.25
C TYR A 371 -10.90 3.57 9.39
N CYS A 372 -9.67 4.03 9.16
CA CYS A 372 -8.64 3.29 8.46
C CYS A 372 -7.24 3.67 8.96
N PHE A 373 -6.26 2.82 8.70
CA PHE A 373 -4.87 3.25 8.69
C PHE A 373 -4.60 4.00 7.38
N ILE A 374 -3.69 4.97 7.38
CA ILE A 374 -3.38 5.73 6.15
C ILE A 374 -2.90 4.84 5.01
N HIS A 375 -2.24 3.75 5.37
CA HIS A 375 -1.74 2.80 4.40
C HIS A 375 -1.68 1.40 4.99
N LEU A 376 -1.87 0.39 4.14
CA LEU A 376 -1.79 -1.03 4.53
C LEU A 376 -0.45 -1.36 5.19
N SER A 377 0.66 -0.81 4.71
CA SER A 377 1.97 -0.97 5.35
C SER A 377 2.02 -0.52 6.83
N ILE A 378 1.24 0.49 7.22
CA ILE A 378 1.19 0.94 8.63
C ILE A 378 0.42 -0.10 9.45
N GLN A 379 -0.66 -0.63 8.90
CA GLN A 379 -1.40 -1.74 9.50
C GLN A 379 -0.50 -2.97 9.66
N GLU A 380 0.25 -3.37 8.62
CA GLU A 380 1.17 -4.51 8.68
C GLU A 380 2.30 -4.29 9.71
N PHE A 381 2.84 -3.08 9.80
CA PHE A 381 3.85 -2.73 10.80
C PHE A 381 3.31 -2.82 12.23
N LEU A 382 2.14 -2.22 12.50
CA LEU A 382 1.52 -2.26 13.82
C LEU A 382 1.08 -3.67 14.21
N ALA A 383 0.62 -4.48 13.24
CA ALA A 383 0.33 -5.89 13.43
C ALA A 383 1.61 -6.66 13.83
N ALA A 384 2.72 -6.46 13.12
CA ALA A 384 4.00 -7.10 13.44
C ALA A 384 4.50 -6.69 14.83
N MET A 385 4.37 -5.41 15.19
CA MET A 385 4.66 -4.94 16.54
C MET A 385 3.81 -5.61 17.61
N TYR A 386 2.50 -5.75 17.37
CA TYR A 386 1.60 -6.43 18.31
C TYR A 386 2.00 -7.89 18.52
N VAL A 387 2.23 -8.64 17.43
CA VAL A 387 2.66 -10.03 17.49
C VAL A 387 3.98 -10.15 18.27
N TYR A 388 4.95 -9.28 17.98
CA TYR A 388 6.23 -9.27 18.67
C TYR A 388 6.08 -8.92 20.17
N TYR A 389 5.23 -7.95 20.52
CA TYR A 389 4.93 -7.61 21.91
C TYR A 389 4.30 -8.78 22.66
N MET A 390 3.28 -9.43 22.07
CA MET A 390 2.62 -10.59 22.67
C MET A 390 3.60 -11.73 22.93
N PHE A 391 4.51 -11.99 22.00
CA PHE A 391 5.58 -12.97 22.21
C PHE A 391 6.51 -12.54 23.35
N LYS A 392 7.02 -11.30 23.31
CA LYS A 392 8.07 -10.83 24.20
C LYS A 392 7.60 -10.65 25.64
N VAL A 393 6.38 -10.15 25.83
CA VAL A 393 5.81 -9.81 27.13
C VAL A 393 4.91 -10.91 27.69
N HIS A 394 4.08 -11.52 26.85
CA HIS A 394 3.09 -12.50 27.29
C HIS A 394 3.49 -13.94 26.99
N HIS A 395 4.67 -14.19 26.39
CA HIS A 395 5.13 -15.53 26.00
C HIS A 395 4.15 -16.26 25.09
N ASN A 396 3.38 -15.51 24.31
CA ASN A 396 2.31 -16.04 23.49
C ASN A 396 2.62 -15.84 22.01
N ASN A 397 2.75 -16.94 21.27
CA ASN A 397 2.77 -16.92 19.81
C ASN A 397 1.34 -16.86 19.27
N VAL A 398 0.85 -15.65 19.01
CA VAL A 398 -0.49 -15.42 18.44
C VAL A 398 -0.62 -15.84 16.97
N LEU A 399 0.47 -16.28 16.33
CA LEU A 399 0.45 -16.89 15.00
C LEU A 399 0.27 -18.42 15.04
N ALA A 400 0.50 -19.06 16.20
CA ALA A 400 0.34 -20.50 16.31
C ALA A 400 -1.13 -20.91 16.12
N HIS A 401 -1.37 -21.91 15.27
CA HIS A 401 -2.68 -22.54 15.15
C HIS A 401 -3.08 -23.21 16.47
N GLU A 402 -4.37 -23.16 16.82
CA GLU A 402 -4.93 -23.67 18.09
C GLU A 402 -4.56 -25.15 18.36
N GLU A 403 -4.26 -25.93 17.32
CA GLU A 403 -3.88 -27.35 17.41
C GLU A 403 -2.44 -27.60 17.88
N HIS A 404 -1.59 -26.56 17.99
CA HIS A 404 -0.18 -26.68 18.39
C HIS A 404 0.19 -25.86 19.64
N GLN A 405 -0.78 -25.46 20.45
CA GLN A 405 -0.53 -24.86 21.77
C GLN A 405 -0.10 -25.94 22.79
N GLU A 406 1.01 -26.64 22.53
CA GLU A 406 1.68 -27.41 23.58
C GLU A 406 2.38 -26.46 24.57
N LEU A 407 2.41 -26.88 25.84
CA LEU A 407 2.75 -26.12 27.05
C LEU A 407 4.23 -25.68 27.18
N THR A 408 4.98 -25.62 26.08
CA THR A 408 6.40 -25.19 26.09
C THR A 408 6.53 -23.70 25.81
N GLU A 409 7.46 -23.02 26.51
CA GLU A 409 7.84 -21.65 26.22
C GLU A 409 8.19 -21.50 24.73
N THR A 410 7.44 -20.68 23.99
CA THR A 410 7.75 -20.40 22.59
C THR A 410 9.10 -19.69 22.49
N THR A 411 9.98 -20.20 21.64
CA THR A 411 11.26 -19.55 21.30
C THR A 411 11.08 -18.49 20.21
N LEU A 412 12.03 -17.55 20.09
CA LEU A 412 12.03 -16.54 19.03
C LEU A 412 12.12 -17.19 17.64
N PHE A 413 12.90 -18.26 17.54
CA PHE A 413 13.03 -19.04 16.32
C PHE A 413 11.68 -19.67 15.93
N GLU A 414 10.93 -20.24 16.87
CA GLU A 414 9.60 -20.80 16.59
C GLU A 414 8.61 -19.74 16.11
N LEU A 415 8.58 -18.55 16.73
CA LEU A 415 7.76 -17.43 16.25
C LEU A 415 8.11 -17.06 14.79
N HIS A 416 9.40 -16.87 14.52
CA HIS A 416 9.86 -16.52 13.18
C HIS A 416 9.55 -17.61 12.17
N ARG A 417 9.77 -18.87 12.54
CA ARG A 417 9.46 -20.01 11.70
C ARG A 417 7.98 -20.06 11.34
N SER A 418 7.08 -19.91 12.31
CA SER A 418 5.63 -19.83 12.06
C SER A 418 5.29 -18.71 11.07
N ALA A 419 5.84 -17.51 11.27
CA ALA A 419 5.60 -16.38 10.39
C ALA A 419 6.15 -16.57 8.96
N ILE A 420 7.35 -17.15 8.84
CA ILE A 420 7.99 -17.46 7.55
C ILE A 420 7.14 -18.50 6.79
N ASP A 421 6.73 -19.57 7.48
CA ASP A 421 5.92 -20.64 6.89
C ASP A 421 4.55 -20.11 6.42
N GLU A 422 3.87 -19.30 7.25
CA GLU A 422 2.57 -18.70 6.91
C GLU A 422 2.69 -17.74 5.70
N ALA A 423 3.74 -16.91 5.66
CA ALA A 423 3.99 -16.02 4.53
C ALA A 423 4.34 -16.79 3.24
N LEU A 424 5.07 -17.90 3.33
CA LEU A 424 5.36 -18.76 2.18
C LEU A 424 4.14 -19.52 1.67
N GLN A 425 3.17 -19.82 2.52
CA GLN A 425 1.88 -20.39 2.12
C GLN A 425 0.96 -19.36 1.45
N SER A 426 1.15 -18.07 1.74
CA SER A 426 0.40 -16.98 1.11
C SER A 426 0.63 -16.92 -0.40
N GLU A 427 -0.41 -17.24 -1.18
CA GLU A 427 -0.36 -17.21 -2.65
C GLU A 427 -0.11 -15.79 -3.16
N ASN A 428 -0.83 -14.81 -2.62
CA ASN A 428 -0.71 -13.41 -3.01
C ASN A 428 0.43 -12.66 -2.31
N GLY A 429 1.00 -13.17 -1.22
CA GLY A 429 2.05 -12.49 -0.47
C GLY A 429 1.57 -11.38 0.45
N HIS A 430 0.30 -11.42 0.89
CA HIS A 430 -0.28 -10.42 1.80
C HIS A 430 0.36 -10.34 3.19
N LEU A 431 1.28 -11.26 3.51
CA LEU A 431 2.05 -11.28 4.76
C LEU A 431 3.53 -10.92 4.53
N ASP A 432 3.93 -10.60 3.30
CA ASP A 432 5.33 -10.38 2.96
C ASP A 432 5.93 -9.19 3.73
N LEU A 433 5.20 -8.06 3.80
CA LEU A 433 5.70 -6.86 4.49
C LEU A 433 5.54 -6.97 6.00
N PHE A 434 4.44 -7.56 6.48
CA PHE A 434 4.29 -8.00 7.88
C PHE A 434 5.50 -8.83 8.35
N LEU A 435 5.91 -9.84 7.57
CA LEU A 435 7.05 -10.71 7.90
C LEU A 435 8.35 -9.90 7.98
N ARG A 436 8.62 -9.04 6.99
CA ARG A 436 9.79 -8.15 6.98
C ARG A 436 9.86 -7.33 8.28
N PHE A 437 8.75 -6.72 8.68
CA PHE A 437 8.68 -5.94 9.92
C PHE A 437 8.89 -6.80 11.17
N LEU A 438 8.24 -7.96 11.25
CA LEU A 438 8.35 -8.85 12.41
C LEU A 438 9.80 -9.26 12.65
N LEU A 439 10.51 -9.67 11.59
CA LEU A 439 11.91 -10.06 11.65
C LEU A 439 12.82 -8.87 12.01
N GLY A 440 12.59 -7.70 11.41
CA GLY A 440 13.33 -6.49 11.74
C GLY A 440 13.17 -6.08 13.20
N LEU A 441 11.96 -6.18 13.76
CA LEU A 441 11.67 -5.81 15.16
C LEU A 441 12.43 -6.71 16.16
N SER A 442 12.82 -7.90 15.74
CA SER A 442 13.63 -8.83 16.54
C SER A 442 15.10 -8.41 16.70
N LEU A 443 15.56 -7.40 15.96
CA LEU A 443 16.89 -6.81 16.17
C LEU A 443 16.94 -5.89 17.39
N LYS A 444 18.04 -6.00 18.15
CA LYS A 444 18.28 -5.18 19.34
C LYS A 444 18.25 -3.67 19.05
N SER A 445 18.75 -3.23 17.90
CA SER A 445 18.75 -1.81 17.48
C SER A 445 17.33 -1.25 17.39
N ASN A 446 16.40 -1.98 16.76
CA ASN A 446 15.00 -1.57 16.67
C ASN A 446 14.29 -1.62 18.03
N GLN A 447 14.63 -2.60 18.87
CA GLN A 447 14.07 -2.68 20.23
C GLN A 447 14.54 -1.54 21.12
N SER A 448 15.80 -1.11 21.02
CA SER A 448 16.29 0.05 21.78
C SER A 448 15.58 1.34 21.40
N LEU A 449 15.20 1.50 20.13
CA LEU A 449 14.42 2.66 19.67
C LEU A 449 13.00 2.64 20.26
N LEU A 450 12.36 1.46 20.30
CA LEU A 450 11.00 1.31 20.81
C LEU A 450 10.90 1.30 22.33
N GLN A 451 12.00 1.17 23.07
CA GLN A 451 11.98 1.10 24.54
C GLN A 451 11.35 2.36 25.19
N GLY A 452 11.52 3.53 24.56
CA GLY A 452 10.90 4.78 25.04
C GLY A 452 9.38 4.85 24.84
N LEU A 453 8.83 3.98 23.98
CA LEU A 453 7.41 3.91 23.63
C LEU A 453 6.71 2.70 24.25
N LEU A 454 7.42 1.57 24.31
CA LEU A 454 6.95 0.29 24.81
C LEU A 454 7.93 -0.13 25.91
N SER A 455 7.62 0.26 27.14
CA SER A 455 8.53 0.17 28.29
C SER A 455 9.06 -1.25 28.53
N GLN A 456 8.26 -2.26 28.18
CA GLN A 456 8.59 -3.67 28.36
C GLN A 456 9.50 -4.27 27.29
N PHE A 457 9.82 -3.53 26.20
CA PHE A 457 10.76 -4.02 25.18
C PHE A 457 12.22 -4.10 25.70
N GLY A 458 12.57 -3.45 26.81
CA GLY A 458 13.93 -3.46 27.35
C GLY A 458 14.27 -4.61 28.31
N SER A 459 13.30 -5.44 28.71
CA SER A 459 13.42 -6.28 29.93
C SER A 459 14.05 -7.67 29.73
N ARG A 460 14.10 -8.22 28.50
CA ARG A 460 14.60 -9.59 28.23
C ARG A 460 15.82 -9.60 27.30
N ALA A 461 16.75 -10.52 27.56
CA ALA A 461 17.89 -10.77 26.69
C ALA A 461 17.41 -11.20 25.28
N CYS A 462 17.98 -10.57 24.26
CA CYS A 462 17.69 -10.90 22.86
C CYS A 462 18.20 -12.32 22.57
N GLN A 463 17.33 -13.17 22.04
CA GLN A 463 17.71 -14.51 21.57
C GLN A 463 18.46 -14.39 20.24
N SER A 464 19.40 -15.31 19.96
CA SER A 464 20.15 -15.30 18.70
C SER A 464 19.20 -15.42 17.51
N ILE A 465 19.45 -14.65 16.46
CA ILE A 465 18.73 -14.73 15.18
C ILE A 465 19.40 -15.68 14.18
N GLU A 466 20.54 -16.29 14.54
CA GLU A 466 21.34 -17.13 13.62
C GLU A 466 20.52 -18.31 13.07
N GLU A 467 19.77 -19.01 13.94
CA GLU A 467 18.89 -20.10 13.50
C GLU A 467 17.81 -19.62 12.52
N THR A 468 17.28 -18.40 12.73
CA THR A 468 16.31 -17.79 11.81
C THR A 468 16.96 -17.49 10.46
N VAL A 469 18.17 -16.94 10.47
CA VAL A 469 18.92 -16.63 9.25
C VAL A 469 19.23 -17.90 8.45
N ASP A 470 19.70 -18.95 9.11
CA ASP A 470 19.99 -20.23 8.46
C ASP A 470 18.72 -20.88 7.89
N TYR A 471 17.62 -20.77 8.62
CA TYR A 471 16.32 -21.23 8.12
C TYR A 471 15.85 -20.45 6.89
N ILE A 472 15.95 -19.12 6.89
CA ILE A 472 15.62 -18.30 5.71
C ILE A 472 16.49 -18.70 4.51
N LYS A 473 17.80 -18.88 4.70
CA LYS A 473 18.72 -19.31 3.64
C LYS A 473 18.32 -20.67 3.08
N LYS A 474 17.97 -21.61 3.94
CA LYS A 474 17.42 -22.92 3.53
C LYS A 474 16.13 -22.76 2.72
N MET A 475 15.18 -21.94 3.17
CA MET A 475 13.93 -21.72 2.44
C MET A 475 14.17 -21.07 1.06
N ILE A 476 15.19 -20.21 0.93
CA ILE A 476 15.60 -19.64 -0.38
C ILE A 476 16.12 -20.74 -1.31
N GLU A 477 16.83 -21.76 -0.80
CA GLU A 477 17.32 -22.89 -1.60
C GLU A 477 16.18 -23.80 -2.08
N GLU A 478 15.18 -24.02 -1.23
CA GLU A 478 14.06 -24.93 -1.50
C GLU A 478 12.95 -24.26 -2.35
N THR A 479 12.82 -22.93 -2.28
CA THR A 479 11.77 -22.18 -2.98
C THR A 479 12.08 -22.04 -4.47
N SER A 480 11.15 -22.50 -5.33
CA SER A 480 11.23 -22.35 -6.79
C SER A 480 10.57 -21.08 -7.34
N VAL A 481 9.76 -20.40 -6.52
CA VAL A 481 9.00 -19.19 -6.90
C VAL A 481 9.84 -17.95 -6.65
N SER A 482 10.16 -17.22 -7.72
CA SER A 482 11.12 -16.10 -7.67
C SER A 482 10.69 -14.99 -6.71
N GLU A 483 9.40 -14.67 -6.67
CA GLU A 483 8.80 -13.60 -5.87
C GLU A 483 8.92 -13.90 -4.38
N LYS A 484 8.71 -15.17 -3.98
CA LYS A 484 8.85 -15.62 -2.59
C LYS A 484 10.31 -15.59 -2.15
N SER A 485 11.24 -16.06 -2.99
CA SER A 485 12.68 -15.98 -2.73
C SER A 485 13.15 -14.53 -2.58
N ILE A 486 12.65 -13.62 -3.42
CA ILE A 486 12.95 -12.18 -3.33
C ILE A 486 12.46 -11.59 -2.00
N ASN A 487 11.25 -11.94 -1.56
CA ASN A 487 10.76 -11.52 -0.25
C ASN A 487 11.68 -11.99 0.89
N LEU A 488 12.16 -13.24 0.83
CA LEU A 488 13.10 -13.77 1.82
C LEU A 488 14.46 -13.05 1.81
N PHE A 489 14.94 -12.57 0.65
CA PHE A 489 16.12 -11.69 0.62
C PHE A 489 15.88 -10.34 1.30
N TYR A 490 14.69 -9.74 1.13
CA TYR A 490 14.34 -8.54 1.90
C TYR A 490 14.24 -8.82 3.39
N CYS A 491 13.77 -10.01 3.80
CA CYS A 491 13.78 -10.43 5.19
C CYS A 491 15.21 -10.52 5.76
N LEU A 492 16.16 -11.09 5.00
CA LEU A 492 17.59 -11.08 5.38
C LEU A 492 18.13 -9.64 5.51
N ASN A 493 17.73 -8.73 4.60
CA ASN A 493 18.11 -7.32 4.68
C ASN A 493 17.56 -6.63 5.95
N GLU A 494 16.31 -6.91 6.35
CA GLU A 494 15.75 -6.41 7.62
C GLU A 494 16.49 -6.96 8.85
N LEU A 495 17.07 -8.16 8.75
CA LEU A 495 17.93 -8.77 9.77
C LEU A 495 19.41 -8.31 9.67
N ASN A 496 19.75 -7.38 8.76
CA ASN A 496 21.11 -6.95 8.45
C ASN A 496 22.07 -8.08 7.98
N ASP A 497 21.54 -9.23 7.52
CA ASP A 497 22.34 -10.27 6.88
C ASP A 497 22.44 -10.00 5.36
N LEU A 498 23.64 -9.61 4.92
CA LEU A 498 23.99 -9.42 3.52
C LEU A 498 24.97 -10.48 3.02
N SER A 499 25.07 -11.62 3.71
CA SER A 499 26.13 -12.62 3.46
C SER A 499 26.03 -13.22 2.06
N LEU A 500 24.85 -13.69 1.65
CA LEU A 500 24.59 -14.25 0.32
C LEU A 500 24.78 -13.21 -0.80
N VAL A 501 24.31 -11.98 -0.59
CA VAL A 501 24.46 -10.89 -1.55
C VAL A 501 25.94 -10.54 -1.75
N LYS A 502 26.70 -10.39 -0.66
CA LYS A 502 28.14 -10.10 -0.71
C LYS A 502 28.92 -11.23 -1.37
N GLU A 503 28.54 -12.48 -1.13
CA GLU A 503 29.15 -13.64 -1.77
C GLU A 503 28.99 -13.58 -3.30
N VAL A 504 27.77 -13.33 -3.77
CA VAL A 504 27.49 -13.18 -5.21
C VAL A 504 28.18 -11.96 -5.81
N GLN A 505 28.21 -10.82 -5.12
CA GLN A 505 28.93 -9.63 -5.60
C GLN A 505 30.43 -9.89 -5.77
N ARG A 506 31.06 -10.72 -4.92
CA ARG A 506 32.46 -11.12 -5.12
C ARG A 506 32.64 -11.98 -6.38
N PHE A 507 31.69 -12.87 -6.68
CA PHE A 507 31.72 -13.65 -7.92
C PHE A 507 31.58 -12.72 -9.14
N LEU A 508 30.64 -11.77 -9.10
CA LEU A 508 30.46 -10.76 -10.15
C LEU A 508 31.74 -9.95 -10.42
N ASN A 509 32.38 -9.46 -9.35
CA ASN A 509 33.59 -8.63 -9.46
C ASN A 509 34.82 -9.42 -9.92
N SER A 510 34.85 -10.73 -9.68
CA SER A 510 35.98 -11.59 -10.08
C SER A 510 35.87 -12.13 -11.51
N GLY A 511 34.70 -12.01 -12.17
CA GLY A 511 34.48 -12.47 -13.54
C GLY A 511 34.48 -14.00 -13.73
N HIS A 512 34.66 -14.76 -12.65
CA HIS A 512 34.71 -16.23 -12.67
C HIS A 512 33.47 -16.82 -11.99
N PHE A 513 32.51 -17.25 -12.80
CA PHE A 513 31.36 -18.02 -12.33
C PHE A 513 31.76 -19.49 -12.13
N SER A 514 31.97 -19.89 -10.87
CA SER A 514 31.94 -21.30 -10.47
C SER A 514 30.52 -21.86 -10.54
N LYS A 515 30.34 -23.17 -10.31
CA LYS A 515 29.00 -23.79 -10.20
C LYS A 515 28.27 -23.19 -8.98
N LEU A 516 27.29 -22.31 -9.22
CA LEU A 516 26.51 -21.66 -8.17
C LEU A 516 25.48 -22.63 -7.55
N SER A 517 25.26 -22.53 -6.24
CA SER A 517 24.15 -23.20 -5.54
C SER A 517 22.80 -22.58 -5.91
N PRO A 518 21.66 -23.25 -5.64
CA PRO A 518 20.34 -22.67 -5.82
C PRO A 518 20.17 -21.31 -5.11
N ALA A 519 20.63 -21.18 -3.87
CA ALA A 519 20.59 -19.90 -3.14
C ALA A 519 21.47 -18.82 -3.78
N GLN A 520 22.67 -19.17 -4.25
CA GLN A 520 23.55 -18.22 -4.95
C GLN A 520 22.94 -17.76 -6.28
N TRP A 521 22.25 -18.63 -7.01
CA TRP A 521 21.50 -18.22 -8.19
C TRP A 521 20.36 -17.26 -7.85
N SER A 522 19.56 -17.57 -6.83
CA SER A 522 18.49 -16.68 -6.37
C SER A 522 19.05 -15.34 -5.89
N ALA A 523 20.21 -15.33 -5.22
CA ALA A 523 20.91 -14.11 -4.81
C ALA A 523 21.43 -13.30 -6.00
N LEU A 524 21.93 -13.95 -7.06
CA LEU A 524 22.31 -13.29 -8.30
C LEU A 524 21.13 -12.62 -8.98
N VAL A 525 20.01 -13.34 -9.10
CA VAL A 525 18.76 -12.79 -9.64
C VAL A 525 18.31 -11.59 -8.81
N PHE A 526 18.32 -11.72 -7.49
CA PHE A 526 17.98 -10.62 -6.59
C PHE A 526 18.89 -9.40 -6.80
N VAL A 527 20.22 -9.57 -6.81
CA VAL A 527 21.20 -8.49 -7.02
C VAL A 527 21.00 -7.80 -8.37
N LEU A 528 20.78 -8.56 -9.44
CA LEU A 528 20.55 -8.01 -10.78
C LEU A 528 19.24 -7.22 -10.84
N LEU A 529 18.15 -7.78 -10.34
CA LEU A 529 16.82 -7.13 -10.33
C LEU A 529 16.75 -5.92 -9.40
N THR A 530 17.62 -5.85 -8.41
CA THR A 530 17.70 -4.73 -7.45
C THR A 530 18.89 -3.80 -7.74
N SER A 531 19.63 -3.96 -8.83
CA SER A 531 20.73 -3.04 -9.16
C SER A 531 20.23 -1.60 -9.38
N GLU A 532 21.06 -0.59 -9.08
CA GLU A 532 20.82 0.81 -9.46
C GLU A 532 20.93 1.03 -10.97
N GLU A 533 21.80 0.26 -11.64
CA GLU A 533 22.00 0.36 -13.08
C GLU A 533 20.78 -0.23 -13.81
N LYS A 534 20.24 0.52 -14.77
CA LYS A 534 19.19 0.02 -15.65
C LYS A 534 19.73 -1.17 -16.45
N LEU A 535 19.02 -2.29 -16.40
CA LEU A 535 19.30 -3.49 -17.21
C LEU A 535 18.85 -3.28 -18.67
N ASP A 536 19.35 -2.24 -19.35
CA ASP A 536 18.94 -1.93 -20.73
C ASP A 536 19.49 -2.98 -21.73
N VAL A 537 20.70 -3.50 -21.47
CA VAL A 537 21.29 -4.65 -22.20
C VAL A 537 21.80 -5.67 -21.19
N PHE A 538 21.13 -6.82 -21.07
CA PHE A 538 21.58 -7.90 -20.20
C PHE A 538 22.41 -8.93 -20.98
N ASP A 539 23.74 -8.86 -20.88
CA ASP A 539 24.62 -9.81 -21.57
C ASP A 539 24.54 -11.22 -20.93
N LEU A 540 23.59 -12.02 -21.42
CA LEU A 540 23.34 -13.39 -21.01
C LEU A 540 24.59 -14.28 -21.10
N LYS A 541 25.50 -14.02 -22.05
CA LYS A 541 26.71 -14.83 -22.27
C LYS A 541 27.72 -14.70 -21.14
N LYS A 542 27.67 -13.61 -20.36
CA LYS A 542 28.51 -13.47 -19.16
C LYS A 542 28.13 -14.48 -18.08
N TYR A 543 26.87 -14.91 -18.01
CA TYR A 543 26.33 -15.67 -16.89
C TYR A 543 25.98 -17.13 -17.24
N ILE A 544 25.57 -17.40 -18.49
CA ILE A 544 25.07 -18.73 -18.90
C ILE A 544 26.21 -19.72 -19.12
N ARG A 545 26.14 -20.85 -18.43
CA ARG A 545 26.91 -22.07 -18.74
C ARG A 545 26.08 -23.37 -18.71
N SER A 546 24.76 -23.28 -18.53
CA SER A 546 23.82 -24.42 -18.49
C SER A 546 22.35 -23.97 -18.70
N ASP A 547 21.49 -24.91 -19.11
CA ASP A 547 20.03 -24.68 -19.26
C ASP A 547 19.34 -24.34 -17.92
N GLU A 548 19.86 -24.87 -16.81
CA GLU A 548 19.39 -24.52 -15.47
C GLU A 548 19.65 -23.03 -15.15
N GLY A 549 20.84 -22.51 -15.50
CA GLY A 549 21.17 -21.10 -15.29
C GLY A 549 20.28 -20.16 -16.11
N LEU A 550 19.96 -20.55 -17.36
CA LEU A 550 19.02 -19.79 -18.20
C LEU A 550 17.62 -19.75 -17.58
N THR A 551 17.12 -20.88 -17.06
CA THR A 551 15.80 -20.96 -16.42
C THR A 551 15.74 -20.06 -15.18
N ARG A 552 16.79 -20.06 -14.36
CA ARG A 552 16.88 -19.22 -13.16
C ARG A 552 17.04 -17.72 -13.47
N LEU A 553 17.68 -17.36 -14.59
CA LEU A 553 17.85 -15.96 -15.04
C LEU A 553 16.66 -15.42 -15.84
N LEU A 554 15.66 -16.24 -16.15
CA LEU A 554 14.46 -15.81 -16.88
C LEU A 554 13.80 -14.54 -16.30
N PRO A 555 13.70 -14.34 -14.96
CA PRO A 555 13.17 -13.09 -14.40
C PRO A 555 13.98 -11.86 -14.80
N VAL A 556 15.31 -11.98 -14.91
CA VAL A 556 16.21 -10.88 -15.30
C VAL A 556 16.05 -10.58 -16.79
N VAL A 557 15.96 -11.61 -17.63
CA VAL A 557 15.73 -11.45 -19.09
C VAL A 557 14.40 -10.75 -19.37
N LYS A 558 13.34 -11.14 -18.66
CA LYS A 558 12.03 -10.47 -18.77
C LYS A 558 12.08 -9.00 -18.33
N ALA A 559 13.05 -8.65 -17.48
CA ALA A 559 13.22 -7.30 -16.96
C ALA A 559 14.09 -6.40 -17.84
N SER A 560 14.90 -6.97 -18.73
CA SER A 560 15.78 -6.23 -19.64
C SER A 560 15.09 -5.80 -20.94
N GLU A 561 15.52 -4.67 -21.51
CA GLU A 561 15.01 -4.19 -22.81
C GLU A 561 15.53 -5.06 -23.98
N SER A 562 16.76 -5.54 -23.86
CA SER A 562 17.38 -6.50 -24.78
C SER A 562 18.31 -7.44 -24.01
N ALA A 563 18.38 -8.71 -24.41
CA ALA A 563 19.19 -9.74 -23.74
C ALA A 563 19.98 -10.59 -24.74
#